data_AF-A0A914JAF6-F1
#
_entry.id   AF-A0A914JAF6-F1
#
_cell.length_a   1.000
_cell.length_b   1.000
_cell.length_c   1.000
_cell.angle_alpha   90.00
_cell.angle_beta   90.00
_cell.angle_gamma   90.00
#
_symmetry.space_group_name_H-M   'P 1'
#
loop_
_entity.id
_entity.type
_entity.pdbx_description
1 polymer ?
#
loop_
_entity_poly.entity_id
_entity_poly.type
_entity_poly.pdbx_seq_one_letter_code
_entity_poly.pdbx_strand_id
1 'polypeptide(L)'
;MVRPCSCAGTMGDIHEKCLNEWVARSRAEKCEICKEPYAKSSKSFKKLSDWSRPDITFRQWIAFLALLCLLYSQINLIKVAWERQFFDRVFINRYRPRGPDVARFLTVIVLFLLSSLVLSILTNGIGGYLARQRIVRFVDSDAHDQEKKLDDASN
;
A
#
# COMPACT_ATOMS: atom_id res chain seq x y z
N MET A 1 27.43 10.43 4.44
CA MET A 1 27.78 11.07 3.15
C MET A 1 27.47 10.06 2.05
N VAL A 2 27.25 10.51 0.82
CA VAL A 2 26.96 9.68 -0.36
C VAL A 2 27.82 10.16 -1.54
N ARG A 3 28.19 9.23 -2.42
CA ARG A 3 28.93 9.47 -3.68
C ARG A 3 28.03 9.18 -4.88
N PRO A 4 27.11 10.08 -5.24
CA PRO A 4 26.08 9.83 -6.24
C PRO A 4 26.59 9.93 -7.69
N CYS A 5 27.89 10.20 -7.91
CA CYS A 5 28.48 10.43 -9.23
C CYS A 5 29.99 10.11 -9.21
N SER A 6 30.62 9.94 -10.38
CA SER A 6 32.03 9.55 -10.49
C SER A 6 33.04 10.70 -10.32
N CYS A 7 32.66 11.78 -9.62
CA CYS A 7 33.59 12.87 -9.32
C CYS A 7 34.73 12.41 -8.40
N ALA A 8 35.96 12.75 -8.77
CA ALA A 8 37.16 12.38 -8.03
C ALA A 8 37.37 13.25 -6.77
N GLY A 9 38.02 12.68 -5.75
CA GLY A 9 38.35 13.36 -4.50
C GLY A 9 37.12 13.64 -3.62
N THR A 10 37.23 14.66 -2.77
CA THR A 10 36.18 15.10 -1.84
C THR A 10 35.00 15.77 -2.53
N MET A 11 35.17 16.18 -3.80
CA MET A 11 34.10 16.81 -4.60
C MET A 11 32.97 15.82 -4.95
N GLY A 12 33.24 14.51 -4.87
CA GLY A 12 32.23 13.47 -5.02
C GLY A 12 31.47 13.14 -3.72
N ASP A 13 31.98 13.53 -2.54
CA ASP A 13 31.37 13.20 -1.24
C ASP A 13 30.39 14.31 -0.81
N ILE A 14 29.09 14.03 -0.90
CA ILE A 14 28.04 15.02 -0.61
C ILE A 14 27.09 14.46 0.45
N HIS A 15 26.53 15.30 1.32
CA HIS A 15 25.43 14.87 2.19
C HIS A 15 24.16 14.60 1.38
N GLU A 16 23.49 13.47 1.63
CA GLU A 16 22.23 13.11 0.97
C GLU A 16 21.19 14.25 1.04
N LYS A 17 21.11 14.94 2.19
CA LYS A 17 20.21 16.10 2.38
C LYS A 17 20.59 17.30 1.50
N CYS A 18 21.87 17.67 1.48
CA CYS A 18 22.35 18.81 0.69
C CYS A 18 22.17 18.55 -0.82
N LEU A 19 22.41 17.32 -1.27
CA LEU A 19 22.17 16.93 -2.66
C LEU A 19 20.68 16.96 -3.01
N ASN A 20 19.81 16.46 -2.13
CA ASN A 20 18.36 16.55 -2.33
C ASN A 20 17.88 18.01 -2.46
N GLU A 21 18.34 18.90 -1.58
CA GLU A 21 18.00 20.33 -1.64
C GLU A 21 18.57 21.00 -2.90
N TRP A 22 19.80 20.65 -3.30
CA TRP A 22 20.40 21.13 -4.53
C TRP A 22 19.56 20.75 -5.74
N VAL A 23 19.29 19.45 -5.94
CA VAL A 23 18.49 18.94 -7.07
C VAL A 23 17.08 19.53 -7.05
N ALA A 24 16.47 19.72 -5.87
CA ALA A 24 15.16 20.35 -5.76
C ALA A 24 15.16 21.82 -6.22
N ARG A 25 16.24 22.56 -5.95
CA ARG A 25 16.38 23.98 -6.36
C ARG A 25 16.83 24.14 -7.80
N SER A 26 17.86 23.39 -8.21
CA SER A 26 18.47 23.50 -9.54
C SER A 26 17.70 22.75 -10.63
N ARG A 27 16.85 21.78 -10.24
CA ARG A 27 16.20 20.80 -11.13
C ARG A 27 17.20 20.00 -11.99
N ALA A 28 18.48 20.00 -11.62
CA ALA A 28 19.52 19.26 -12.32
C ALA A 28 19.56 17.81 -11.81
N GLU A 29 19.11 16.86 -12.63
CA GLU A 29 19.18 15.42 -12.30
C GLU A 29 20.55 14.78 -12.62
N LYS A 30 21.48 15.57 -13.15
CA LYS A 30 22.83 15.15 -13.52
C LYS A 30 23.85 16.02 -12.80
N CYS A 31 25.02 15.45 -12.52
CA CYS A 31 26.13 16.20 -11.98
C CYS A 31 26.58 17.30 -12.95
N GLU A 32 26.80 18.51 -12.47
CA GLU A 32 27.22 19.63 -13.33
C GLU A 32 28.68 19.53 -13.76
N ILE A 33 29.48 18.76 -13.01
CA ILE A 33 30.92 18.57 -13.20
C ILE A 33 31.18 17.40 -14.15
N CYS A 34 30.81 16.18 -13.77
CA CYS A 34 31.06 14.99 -14.59
C CYS A 34 29.96 14.69 -15.62
N LYS A 35 28.82 15.42 -15.59
CA LYS A 35 27.66 15.23 -16.48
C LYS A 35 26.94 13.88 -16.38
N GLU A 36 27.36 13.00 -15.49
CA GLU A 36 26.70 11.73 -15.23
C GLU A 36 25.39 11.92 -14.44
N PRO A 37 24.37 11.07 -14.68
CA PRO A 37 23.16 11.05 -13.87
C PRO A 37 23.48 10.65 -12.43
N TYR A 38 22.82 11.30 -11.47
CA TYR A 38 22.98 10.91 -10.08
C TYR A 38 22.44 9.49 -9.83
N ALA A 39 23.22 8.66 -9.13
CA ALA A 39 22.80 7.33 -8.71
C ALA A 39 21.65 7.41 -7.68
N LYS A 40 20.51 6.83 -8.04
CA LYS A 40 19.26 6.85 -7.28
C LYS A 40 18.89 5.43 -6.90
N SER A 41 18.51 5.20 -5.64
CA SER A 41 17.98 3.92 -5.17
C SER A 41 16.63 3.64 -5.84
N SER A 42 16.41 2.37 -6.20
CA SER A 42 15.09 1.82 -6.50
C SER A 42 14.11 2.17 -5.38
N LYS A 43 13.10 3.00 -5.69
CA LYS A 43 11.95 3.44 -4.86
C LYS A 43 11.93 2.87 -3.42
N SER A 44 12.72 3.44 -2.52
CA SER A 44 12.77 3.00 -1.13
C SER A 44 11.72 3.71 -0.28
N PHE A 45 11.18 2.99 0.71
CA PHE A 45 10.32 3.61 1.73
C PHE A 45 11.21 4.40 2.70
N LYS A 46 10.68 5.49 3.28
CA LYS A 46 11.37 6.15 4.40
C LYS A 46 11.67 5.12 5.50
N LYS A 47 12.73 5.31 6.28
CA LYS A 47 12.93 4.52 7.50
C LYS A 47 11.72 4.72 8.41
N LEU A 48 11.26 3.65 9.07
CA LEU A 48 10.03 3.65 9.88
C LEU A 48 9.98 4.78 10.94
N SER A 49 11.13 5.28 11.40
CA SER A 49 11.23 6.43 12.31
C SER A 49 10.79 7.76 11.71
N ASP A 50 10.96 7.95 10.40
CA ASP A 50 10.72 9.21 9.70
C ASP A 50 9.34 9.23 9.01
N TRP A 51 8.51 8.21 9.27
CA TRP A 51 7.17 8.14 8.72
C TRP A 51 6.32 9.25 9.34
N SER A 52 5.77 10.12 8.49
CA SER A 52 4.78 11.10 8.97
C SER A 52 3.60 10.35 9.55
N ARG A 53 3.10 10.73 10.73
CA ARG A 53 1.99 10.01 11.35
C ARG A 53 0.78 9.95 10.38
N PRO A 54 0.13 8.78 10.22
CA PRO A 54 -1.10 8.71 9.45
C PRO A 54 -2.12 9.63 10.13
N ASP A 55 -2.59 10.63 9.40
CA ASP A 55 -3.65 11.51 9.89
C ASP A 55 -4.99 10.78 9.73
N ILE A 56 -5.34 10.00 10.76
CA ILE A 56 -6.58 9.23 10.78
C ILE A 56 -7.73 10.21 11.00
N THR A 57 -8.29 10.70 9.90
CA THR A 57 -9.42 11.63 9.94
C THR A 57 -10.64 10.95 10.56
N PHE A 58 -11.50 11.74 11.22
CA PHE A 58 -12.78 11.27 11.77
C PHE A 58 -13.63 10.46 10.76
N ARG A 59 -13.58 10.82 9.47
CA ARG A 59 -14.23 10.08 8.38
C ARG A 59 -13.72 8.65 8.23
N GLN A 60 -12.42 8.41 8.43
CA GLN A 60 -11.84 7.06 8.39
C GLN A 60 -12.26 6.25 9.62
N TRP A 61 -12.31 6.88 10.80
CA TRP A 61 -12.84 6.25 12.02
C TRP A 61 -14.30 5.80 11.86
N ILE A 62 -15.17 6.64 11.30
CA ILE A 62 -16.55 6.26 10.99
C ILE A 62 -16.59 5.10 10.00
N ALA A 63 -15.76 5.10 8.96
CA ALA A 63 -15.70 4.01 7.99
C ALA A 63 -15.24 2.67 8.62
N PHE A 64 -14.26 2.71 9.53
CA PHE A 64 -13.84 1.52 10.29
C PHE A 64 -14.96 1.02 11.20
N LEU A 65 -15.63 1.91 11.93
CA LEU A 65 -16.76 1.54 12.79
C LEU A 65 -17.91 0.93 11.96
N ALA A 66 -18.25 1.53 10.82
CA ALA A 66 -19.24 1.01 9.91
C ALA A 66 -18.86 -0.38 9.38
N LEU A 67 -17.59 -0.60 9.02
CA LEU A 67 -17.08 -1.90 8.60
C LEU A 67 -17.25 -2.95 9.71
N LEU A 68 -16.88 -2.62 10.95
CA LEU A 68 -17.04 -3.53 12.10
C LEU A 68 -18.51 -3.89 12.34
N CYS A 69 -19.42 -2.92 12.27
CA CYS A 69 -20.86 -3.16 12.40
C CYS A 69 -21.41 -4.06 11.27
N LEU A 70 -20.98 -3.84 10.03
CA LEU A 70 -21.39 -4.66 8.89
C LEU A 70 -20.89 -6.11 9.04
N LEU A 71 -19.62 -6.30 9.40
CA LEU A 71 -19.05 -7.63 9.66
C LEU A 71 -19.76 -8.34 10.81
N TYR A 72 -20.05 -7.62 11.91
CA TYR A 72 -20.82 -8.17 13.02
C TYR A 72 -22.22 -8.60 12.59
N SER A 73 -22.92 -7.80 11.79
CA SER A 73 -24.22 -8.16 11.23
C SER A 73 -24.15 -9.43 10.36
N GLN A 74 -23.09 -9.58 9.55
CA GLN A 74 -22.86 -10.81 8.79
C GLN A 74 -22.70 -12.03 9.69
N ILE A 75 -21.86 -11.92 10.72
CA ILE A 75 -21.61 -13.02 11.65
C ILE A 75 -22.91 -13.47 12.34
N ASN A 76 -23.76 -12.52 12.76
CA ASN A 76 -25.05 -12.84 13.38
C ASN A 76 -25.99 -13.56 12.41
N LEU A 77 -26.10 -13.08 11.17
CA LEU A 77 -26.95 -13.73 10.16
C LEU A 77 -26.45 -15.13 9.79
N ILE A 78 -25.13 -15.31 9.69
CA ILE A 78 -24.50 -16.61 9.46
C ILE A 78 -24.80 -17.52 10.64
N LYS A 79 -24.58 -17.07 11.88
CA LYS A 79 -24.87 -17.87 13.09
C LYS A 79 -26.33 -18.34 13.13
N VAL A 80 -27.27 -17.44 12.84
CA VAL A 80 -28.71 -17.78 12.77
C VAL A 80 -29.00 -18.77 11.62
N ALA A 81 -28.31 -18.67 10.49
CA ALA A 81 -28.45 -19.61 9.37
C ALA A 81 -27.91 -21.02 9.72
N TRP A 82 -26.81 -21.09 10.46
CA TRP A 82 -26.24 -22.34 10.98
C TRP A 82 -27.17 -23.00 12.01
N GLU A 83 -27.64 -22.22 12.99
CA GLU A 83 -28.51 -22.72 14.07
C GLU A 83 -29.84 -23.28 13.54
N ARG A 84 -30.38 -22.71 12.45
CA ARG A 84 -31.61 -23.19 11.82
C ARG A 84 -31.41 -24.46 10.98
N GLN A 85 -30.25 -25.12 11.03
CA GLN A 85 -29.89 -26.27 10.20
C GLN A 85 -30.23 -26.05 8.73
N PHE A 86 -30.12 -24.79 8.30
CA PHE A 86 -30.57 -24.39 6.98
C PHE A 86 -29.64 -24.99 5.93
N PHE A 87 -28.34 -24.98 6.21
CA PHE A 87 -27.32 -25.59 5.37
C PHE A 87 -27.53 -27.10 5.22
N ASP A 88 -27.80 -27.82 6.31
CA ASP A 88 -28.11 -29.25 6.25
C ASP A 88 -29.34 -29.51 5.36
N ARG A 89 -30.41 -28.73 5.52
CA ARG A 89 -31.65 -28.93 4.74
C ARG A 89 -31.51 -28.63 3.25
N VAL A 90 -30.74 -27.59 2.89
CA VAL A 90 -30.57 -27.19 1.49
C VAL A 90 -29.49 -27.99 0.77
N PHE A 91 -28.35 -28.26 1.43
CA PHE A 91 -27.23 -28.94 0.78
C PHE A 91 -27.33 -30.47 0.84
N ILE A 92 -27.80 -31.05 1.95
CA ILE A 92 -27.91 -32.53 2.10
C ILE A 92 -29.21 -33.04 1.50
N ASN A 93 -30.34 -32.40 1.82
CA ASN A 93 -31.68 -32.88 1.45
C ASN A 93 -32.26 -32.26 0.15
N ARG A 94 -31.52 -31.38 -0.53
CA ARG A 94 -31.89 -30.80 -1.84
C ARG A 94 -33.32 -30.22 -1.92
N TYR A 95 -33.85 -29.68 -0.81
CA TYR A 95 -35.19 -29.09 -0.81
C TYR A 95 -35.22 -27.75 -1.55
N ARG A 96 -36.35 -27.47 -2.24
CA ARG A 96 -36.61 -26.16 -2.85
C ARG A 96 -36.61 -25.08 -1.77
N PRO A 97 -35.74 -24.05 -1.85
CA PRO A 97 -35.66 -23.02 -0.83
C PRO A 97 -36.99 -22.28 -0.74
N ARG A 98 -37.50 -22.10 0.49
CA ARG A 98 -38.71 -21.31 0.73
C ARG A 98 -38.39 -19.84 0.48
N GLY A 99 -39.34 -19.08 -0.06
CA GLY A 99 -39.19 -17.63 -0.30
C GLY A 99 -38.45 -16.83 0.79
N PRO A 100 -38.74 -17.01 2.10
CA PRO A 100 -38.03 -16.28 3.17
C PRO A 100 -36.55 -16.66 3.32
N ASP A 101 -36.14 -17.84 2.87
CA ASP A 101 -34.75 -18.28 2.97
C ASP A 101 -33.89 -17.74 1.83
N VAL A 102 -34.47 -17.62 0.63
CA VAL A 102 -33.86 -16.90 -0.50
C VAL A 102 -33.61 -15.44 -0.14
N ALA A 103 -34.57 -14.79 0.52
CA ALA A 103 -34.43 -13.41 0.97
C ALA A 103 -33.22 -13.23 1.92
N ARG A 104 -33.00 -14.13 2.87
CA ARG A 104 -31.85 -14.05 3.80
C ARG A 104 -30.51 -14.15 3.09
N PHE A 105 -30.39 -15.01 2.07
CA PHE A 105 -29.17 -15.10 1.27
C PHE A 105 -28.90 -13.82 0.51
N LEU A 106 -29.93 -13.25 -0.12
CA LEU A 106 -29.80 -11.97 -0.81
C LEU A 106 -29.35 -10.88 0.18
N THR A 107 -29.88 -10.85 1.39
CA THR A 107 -29.45 -9.89 2.43
C THR A 107 -27.99 -10.08 2.83
N VAL A 108 -27.51 -11.31 3.03
CA VAL A 108 -26.09 -11.61 3.34
C VAL A 108 -25.19 -11.18 2.18
N ILE A 109 -25.56 -11.51 0.94
CA ILE A 109 -24.79 -11.14 -0.25
C ILE A 109 -24.69 -9.61 -0.37
N VAL A 110 -25.81 -8.89 -0.21
CA VAL A 110 -25.83 -7.42 -0.28
C VAL A 110 -24.93 -6.82 0.79
N LEU A 111 -25.02 -7.28 2.03
CA LEU A 111 -24.21 -6.75 3.12
C LEU A 111 -22.71 -7.09 2.97
N PHE A 112 -22.37 -8.26 2.41
CA PHE A 112 -21.00 -8.60 2.05
C PHE A 112 -20.44 -7.64 0.97
N LEU A 113 -21.22 -7.35 -0.07
CA LEU A 113 -20.85 -6.37 -1.10
C LEU A 113 -20.67 -4.96 -0.54
N LEU A 114 -21.51 -4.55 0.42
CA LEU A 114 -21.34 -3.27 1.12
C LEU A 114 -20.07 -3.24 1.96
N SER A 115 -19.74 -4.34 2.65
CA SER A 115 -18.50 -4.46 3.42
C SER A 115 -17.26 -4.39 2.52
N SER A 116 -17.28 -5.06 1.36
CA SER A 116 -16.15 -5.05 0.42
C SER A 116 -15.97 -3.67 -0.20
N LEU A 117 -17.05 -2.96 -0.53
CA LEU A 117 -17.00 -1.58 -1.02
C LEU A 117 -16.34 -0.62 -0.01
N VAL A 118 -16.75 -0.69 1.26
CA VAL A 118 -16.16 0.12 2.33
C VAL A 118 -14.67 -0.20 2.50
N LEU A 119 -14.30 -1.48 2.46
CA LEU A 119 -12.91 -1.91 2.53
C LEU A 119 -12.09 -1.38 1.35
N SER A 120 -12.60 -1.43 0.12
CA SER A 120 -11.93 -0.88 -1.06
C SER A 120 -11.69 0.62 -0.96
N ILE A 121 -12.62 1.39 -0.38
CA ILE A 121 -12.42 2.83 -0.15
C ILE A 121 -11.27 3.07 0.83
N LEU A 122 -11.21 2.27 1.91
CA LEU A 122 -10.13 2.35 2.90
C LEU A 122 -8.77 1.97 2.30
N THR A 123 -8.68 0.88 1.53
CA THR A 123 -7.42 0.44 0.90
C THR A 123 -6.91 1.43 -0.14
N ASN A 124 -7.80 2.03 -0.94
CA ASN A 124 -7.43 3.10 -1.88
C ASN A 124 -6.86 4.33 -1.15
N GLY A 125 -7.46 4.69 0.00
CA GLY A 125 -6.94 5.77 0.85
C GLY A 125 -5.55 5.48 1.43
N ILE A 126 -5.33 4.25 1.91
CA ILE A 126 -4.03 3.80 2.43
C ILE A 126 -2.98 3.75 1.32
N GLY A 127 -3.35 3.29 0.12
CA GLY A 127 -2.47 3.25 -1.06
C GLY A 127 -1.97 4.66 -1.45
N GLY A 128 -2.85 5.66 -1.43
CA GLY A 128 -2.46 7.06 -1.66
C GLY A 128 -1.51 7.60 -0.58
N TYR A 129 -1.71 7.22 0.68
CA TYR A 129 -0.80 7.57 1.77
C TYR A 129 0.58 6.91 1.63
N LEU A 130 0.62 5.60 1.32
CA LEU A 130 1.87 4.86 1.11
C LEU A 130 2.65 5.38 -0.11
N ALA A 131 1.96 5.79 -1.17
CA ALA A 131 2.58 6.42 -2.33
C ALA A 131 3.31 7.73 -1.96
N ARG A 132 2.78 8.50 -1.01
CA ARG A 132 3.42 9.73 -0.50
C ARG A 132 4.63 9.46 0.42
N GLN A 133 4.71 8.28 1.04
CA GLN A 133 5.86 7.87 1.87
C GLN A 133 7.05 7.35 1.05
N ARG A 134 6.89 7.17 -0.25
CA ARG A 134 7.95 6.71 -1.14
C ARG A 134 8.82 7.89 -1.54
N ILE A 135 10.11 7.85 -1.19
CA ILE A 135 11.10 8.87 -1.55
C ILE A 135 12.24 8.19 -2.30
N VAL A 136 12.77 8.85 -3.33
CA VAL A 136 13.98 8.41 -4.00
C VAL A 136 15.17 8.81 -3.13
N ARG A 137 15.91 7.83 -2.60
CA ARG A 137 17.18 8.08 -1.90
C ARG A 137 18.32 8.07 -2.89
N PHE A 138 19.34 8.90 -2.67
CA PHE A 138 20.58 8.82 -3.43
C PHE A 138 21.50 7.78 -2.82
N VAL A 139 22.16 6.99 -3.66
CA VAL A 139 23.07 5.89 -3.26
C VAL A 139 24.42 6.14 -3.91
N ASP A 140 25.44 5.46 -3.42
CA ASP A 140 26.76 5.47 -4.06
C ASP A 140 26.69 4.88 -5.48
N SER A 141 27.35 5.53 -6.44
CA SER A 141 27.35 5.14 -7.84
C SER A 141 27.83 3.70 -8.04
N ASP A 142 28.88 3.29 -7.31
CA ASP A 142 29.45 1.95 -7.39
C ASP A 142 28.45 0.87 -6.96
N ALA A 143 27.67 1.15 -5.91
CA ALA A 143 26.67 0.21 -5.41
C ALA A 143 25.47 0.09 -6.37
N HIS A 144 25.05 1.21 -6.96
CA HIS A 144 24.00 1.22 -7.99
C HIS A 144 24.42 0.43 -9.24
N ASP A 145 25.67 0.57 -9.68
CA ASP A 145 26.19 -0.16 -10.84
C ASP A 145 26.33 -1.66 -10.57
N GLN A 146 26.58 -2.07 -9.32
CA GLN A 146 26.55 -3.48 -8.91
C GLN A 146 25.14 -4.07 -8.94
N GLU A 147 24.13 -3.36 -8.41
CA GLU A 147 22.72 -3.79 -8.43
C GLU A 147 22.22 -3.96 -9.86
N LYS A 148 22.48 -2.97 -10.73
CA LYS A 148 22.11 -3.02 -12.14
C LYS A 148 22.73 -4.21 -12.88
N LYS A 149 24.01 -4.50 -12.65
CA LYS A 149 24.68 -5.67 -13.24
C LYS A 149 24.08 -6.99 -12.76
N LEU A 150 23.61 -7.04 -11.52
CA LEU A 150 22.97 -8.23 -10.95
C LEU A 150 21.59 -8.46 -11.60
N ASP A 151 20.81 -7.38 -11.76
CA ASP A 151 19.50 -7.42 -12.41
C ASP A 151 19.64 -7.85 -13.89
N ASP A 152 20.57 -7.25 -14.63
CA ASP A 152 20.87 -7.59 -16.03
C ASP A 152 21.36 -9.05 -16.21
N ALA A 153 21.98 -9.64 -15.19
CA ALA A 153 22.42 -11.04 -15.20
C ALA A 153 21.31 -12.04 -14.84
N SER A 154 20.20 -11.56 -14.26
CA SER A 154 19.07 -12.37 -13.79
C SER A 154 17.91 -12.47 -14.79
N ASN A 155 17.97 -11.71 -15.88
CA ASN A 155 16.93 -11.55 -16.91
C ASN A 155 17.41 -12.10 -18.26
#